data_AF-A0A8T5UWF5-F1
#
_entry.id   AF-A0A8T5UWF5-F1
#
_cell.length_a   1.000
_cell.length_b   1.000
_cell.length_c   1.000
_cell.angle_alpha   90.00
_cell.angle_beta   90.00
_cell.angle_gamma   90.00
#
_symmetry.space_group_name_H-M   'P 1'
#
loop_
_entity.id
_entity.type
_entity.pdbx_description
1 polymer ?
#
loop_
_entity_poly.entity_id
_entity_poly.type
_entity_poly.pdbx_seq_one_letter_code
_entity_poly.pdbx_strand_id
1 'polypeptide(L)' 'MSCYIRHMKDFLSDLDIEPETKEERKEVDLAIRNAICKKSTDKCNEVWKELKIWLDDTQKKKKLQSNLMNF' A
#
# COMPACT_ATOMS: atom_id res chain seq x y z
N MET A 1 5.48 -9.82 -7.34
CA MET A 1 5.85 -8.50 -6.78
C MET A 1 4.88 -7.49 -7.34
N SER A 2 4.16 -6.78 -6.47
CA SER A 2 3.33 -5.65 -6.88
C SER A 2 4.21 -4.48 -7.26
N CYS A 3 4.13 -4.14 -8.54
CA CYS A 3 4.79 -3.02 -9.21
C CYS A 3 4.69 -1.67 -8.47
N TYR A 4 3.62 -1.42 -7.71
CA TYR A 4 3.40 -0.12 -7.06
C TYR A 4 4.14 0.11 -5.75
N ILE A 5 4.61 -0.93 -5.05
CA ILE A 5 5.34 -0.74 -3.77
C ILE A 5 6.57 0.14 -4.00
N ARG A 6 7.25 -0.01 -5.14
CA ARG A 6 8.39 0.84 -5.53
C ARG A 6 8.00 2.31 -5.70
N HIS A 7 6.80 2.59 -6.18
CA HIS A 7 6.30 3.96 -6.34
C HIS A 7 5.86 4.60 -5.02
N MET A 8 5.67 3.78 -3.98
CA MET A 8 5.27 4.22 -2.65
C MET A 8 6.44 4.33 -1.69
N LYS A 9 7.69 4.21 -2.17
CA LYS A 9 8.88 4.21 -1.31
C LYS A 9 8.86 5.39 -0.34
N ASP A 10 8.67 6.60 -0.84
CA ASP A 10 8.65 7.81 0.00
C ASP A 10 7.54 7.76 1.06
N PHE A 11 6.33 7.34 0.67
CA PHE A 11 5.19 7.23 1.60
C PHE A 11 5.38 6.14 2.65
N LEU A 12 6.03 5.02 2.29
CA LEU A 12 6.31 3.92 3.22
C LEU A 12 7.46 4.30 4.17
N SER A 13 8.51 4.95 3.67
CA SER A 13 9.60 5.48 4.50
C SER A 13 9.10 6.55 5.48
N ASP A 14 8.13 7.39 5.10
CA ASP A 14 7.47 8.33 6.04
C ASP A 14 6.76 7.61 7.21
N LEU A 15 6.43 6.33 7.04
CA LEU A 15 5.81 5.46 8.04
C LEU A 15 6.79 4.52 8.73
N ASP A 16 8.10 4.65 8.47
CA ASP A 16 9.15 3.74 8.93
C ASP A 16 8.99 2.29 8.41
N ILE A 17 8.36 2.14 7.25
CA ILE A 17 8.12 0.83 6.60
C ILE A 17 9.09 0.69 5.42
N GLU A 18 10.14 -0.10 5.60
CA GLU A 18 11.13 -0.36 4.54
C GLU A 18 11.25 -1.87 4.25
N PRO A 19 10.41 -2.42 3.36
CA PRO A 19 10.39 -3.86 3.11
C PRO A 19 11.57 -4.28 2.22
N GLU A 20 12.54 -4.95 2.84
CA GLU A 20 13.78 -5.44 2.21
C GLU A 20 13.56 -6.83 1.58
N THR A 21 12.85 -7.70 2.29
CA THR A 21 12.62 -9.10 1.88
C THR A 21 11.40 -9.26 0.97
N LYS A 22 11.31 -10.40 0.28
CA LYS A 22 10.17 -10.70 -0.59
C LYS A 22 8.90 -10.91 0.23
N GLU A 23 9.06 -11.46 1.42
CA GLU A 23 8.05 -11.76 2.41
C GLU A 23 7.46 -10.46 2.96
N GLU A 24 8.30 -9.54 3.45
CA GLU A 24 7.88 -8.21 3.91
C GLU A 24 7.14 -7.43 2.82
N ARG A 25 7.65 -7.45 1.58
CA ARG A 25 6.96 -6.80 0.46
C ARG A 25 5.58 -7.40 0.20
N LYS A 26 5.40 -8.70 0.46
CA LYS A 26 4.11 -9.37 0.30
C LYS A 26 3.16 -9.00 1.44
N GLU A 27 3.64 -8.85 2.65
CA GLU A 27 2.84 -8.41 3.79
C GLU A 27 2.36 -6.97 3.60
N VAL A 28 3.27 -6.07 3.22
CA VAL A 28 2.93 -4.68 2.86
C VAL A 28 1.95 -4.64 1.69
N ASP A 29 2.13 -5.49 0.67
CA ASP A 29 1.18 -5.61 -0.44
C ASP A 29 -0.25 -5.95 0.03
N LEU A 30 -0.36 -6.94 0.91
CA LEU A 30 -1.64 -7.40 1.44
C LEU A 30 -2.27 -6.35 2.34
N ALA A 31 -1.49 -5.69 3.20
CA ALA A 31 -1.95 -4.62 4.07
C ALA A 31 -2.51 -3.44 3.25
N ILE A 32 -1.78 -3.01 2.21
CA ILE A 32 -2.25 -1.97 1.28
C ILE A 32 -3.57 -2.39 0.63
N ARG A 33 -3.64 -3.60 0.07
CA ARG A 33 -4.85 -4.09 -0.61
C ARG A 33 -6.03 -4.17 0.34
N ASN A 34 -5.84 -4.67 1.54
CA ASN A 34 -6.88 -4.72 2.57
C ASN A 34 -7.38 -3.32 2.94
N ALA A 35 -6.47 -2.35 3.10
CA ALA A 35 -6.82 -0.98 3.44
C ALA A 35 -7.72 -0.33 2.37
N ILE A 36 -7.48 -0.63 1.10
CA ILE A 36 -8.26 -0.08 -0.04
C ILE A 36 -9.34 -1.04 -0.57
N CYS A 37 -9.71 -2.06 0.22
CA CYS A 37 -10.75 -3.05 -0.13
C CYS A 37 -10.51 -3.77 -1.47
N LYS A 38 -9.25 -4.03 -1.83
CA LYS A 38 -8.84 -4.83 -2.99
C LYS A 38 -8.45 -6.24 -2.59
N LYS A 39 -8.62 -7.18 -3.51
CA LYS A 39 -8.26 -8.59 -3.32
C LYS A 39 -6.83 -8.83 -3.78
N SER A 40 -6.21 -9.91 -3.29
CA SER A 40 -4.90 -10.38 -3.75
C SER A 40 -4.90 -10.77 -5.24
N THR A 41 -6.06 -11.16 -5.77
CA THR A 41 -6.26 -11.51 -7.18
C THR A 41 -6.37 -10.30 -8.11
N ASP A 42 -6.58 -9.10 -7.57
CA ASP A 42 -6.73 -7.89 -8.39
C ASP A 42 -5.41 -7.50 -9.05
N LYS A 43 -5.50 -7.01 -10.29
CA LYS A 43 -4.30 -6.68 -11.06
C LYS A 43 -3.58 -5.48 -10.44
N CYS A 44 -2.24 -5.55 -10.41
CA CYS A 44 -1.39 -4.51 -9.82
C CYS A 44 -1.71 -3.10 -10.35
N ASN A 45 -2.02 -2.97 -11.64
CA ASN A 45 -2.34 -1.70 -12.27
C ASN A 45 -3.69 -1.11 -11.80
N GLU A 46 -4.69 -1.95 -11.52
CA GLU A 46 -6.00 -1.50 -11.00
C GLU A 46 -5.89 -1.07 -9.54
N VAL A 47 -5.15 -1.86 -8.75
CA VAL A 47 -4.84 -1.50 -7.36
C VAL A 47 -4.08 -0.18 -7.31
N TRP A 48 -3.09 0.02 -8.18
CA TRP A 48 -2.34 1.27 -8.24
C TRP A 48 -3.20 2.48 -8.62
N LYS A 49 -4.11 2.32 -9.59
CA LYS A 49 -5.04 3.40 -9.97
C LYS A 49 -5.91 3.84 -8.78
N GLU A 50 -6.48 2.88 -8.06
CA GLU A 50 -7.28 3.16 -6.87
C GLU A 50 -6.43 3.80 -5.78
N LEU A 51 -5.24 3.25 -5.53
CA LEU A 51 -4.35 3.72 -4.48
C LEU A 51 -3.90 5.16 -4.70
N LYS A 52 -3.73 5.61 -5.94
CA LYS A 52 -3.48 7.03 -6.24
C LYS A 52 -4.61 7.94 -5.76
N ILE A 53 -5.87 7.53 -5.95
CA ILE A 53 -7.03 8.28 -5.47
C ILE A 53 -7.01 8.36 -3.94
N TRP A 54 -6.59 7.28 -3.27
CA TRP A 54 -6.43 7.25 -1.83
C TRP A 54 -5.29 8.12 -1.32
N LEU A 55 -4.18 8.20 -2.05
CA LEU A 55 -3.03 9.03 -1.69
C LEU A 55 -3.31 10.53 -1.89
N ASP A 56 -4.19 10.88 -2.82
CA ASP A 56 -4.61 12.27 -3.09
C ASP A 56 -5.67 12.77 -2.09
N ASP A 57 -6.56 11.88 -1.64
CA ASP A 57 -7.58 12.19 -0.64
C ASP A 57 -7.00 12.15 0.79
N THR A 58 -7.05 13.28 1.49
CA THR A 58 -6.47 13.41 2.85
C THR A 58 -7.09 12.45 3.87
N GLN A 59 -8.40 12.18 3.81
CA GLN A 59 -9.07 11.27 4.75
C GLN A 59 -8.70 9.82 4.45
N LYS A 60 -8.71 9.45 3.17
CA LYS A 60 -8.32 8.10 2.74
C LYS A 60 -6.84 7.83 3.00
N LYS A 61 -5.96 8.80 2.76
CA LYS A 61 -4.52 8.70 3.04
C LYS A 61 -4.29 8.42 4.52
N LYS A 62 -4.95 9.15 5.44
CA LYS A 62 -4.87 8.89 6.88
C LYS A 62 -5.37 7.51 7.25
N LYS A 63 -6.46 7.04 6.64
CA LYS A 63 -6.99 5.69 6.86
C LYS A 63 -6.00 4.62 6.39
N LEU A 64 -5.35 4.82 5.25
CA LEU A 64 -4.30 3.94 4.74
C LEU A 64 -3.10 3.90 5.69
N GLN A 65 -2.61 5.05 6.14
CA GLN A 65 -1.51 5.14 7.12
C GLN A 65 -1.86 4.40 8.42
N SER A 66 -3.05 4.63 8.95
CA SER A 66 -3.53 3.98 10.17
C SER A 66 -3.63 2.44 10.00
N ASN A 67 -4.04 1.95 8.82
CA ASN A 67 -4.03 0.52 8.54
C ASN A 67 -2.60 -0.04 8.52
N LEU A 68 -1.67 0.68 7.88
CA LEU A 68 -0.29 0.24 7.72
C LEU A 68 0.52 0.28 9.02
N MET A 69 0.13 1.11 9.99
CA MET A 69 0.75 1.14 11.32
C MET A 69 0.22 0.04 12.26
N ASN A 70 -0.83 -0.69 11.88
CA ASN A 70 -1.51 -1.68 12.74
C ASN A 70 -1.59 -3.08 12.09
N PHE A 71 -0.86 -3.35 11.00
CA PHE A 71 -0.79 -4.68 10.38
C PHE A 71 0.40 -5.47 10.93
#